data_AF-A0A5E4D0K3-F1
#
_entry.id   AF-A0A5E4D0K3-F1
#
_cell.length_a   1.000
_cell.length_b   1.000
_cell.length_c   1.000
_cell.angle_alpha   90.00
_cell.angle_beta   90.00
_cell.angle_gamma   90.00
#
_symmetry.space_group_name_H-M   'P 1'
#
loop_
_entity.id
_entity.type
_entity.pdbx_description
1 polymer ?
#
loop_
_entity_poly.entity_id
_entity_poly.type
_entity_poly.pdbx_seq_one_letter_code
_entity_poly.pdbx_strand_id
1 'polypeptide(L)' 'LDLPFMMMPHPLLPVSLPPASVAMAMNQMNHLNTIANMAAAAQIHSPLSRAGASVIK' A
#
# COMPACT_ATOMS: atom_id res chain seq x y z
N LEU A 1 17.03 -27.75 -40.57
CA LEU A 1 16.89 -26.29 -40.70
C LEU A 1 15.42 -26.04 -41.00
N ASP A 2 14.59 -25.41 -40.19
CA ASP A 2 14.77 -24.57 -39.01
C ASP A 2 13.34 -24.43 -38.45
N LEU A 3 13.01 -24.98 -37.27
CA LEU A 3 11.72 -24.71 -36.63
C LEU A 3 11.97 -23.60 -35.60
N PRO A 4 11.66 -22.32 -35.90
CA PRO A 4 12.46 -21.24 -35.33
C PRO A 4 11.97 -20.73 -33.96
N PHE A 5 10.87 -21.23 -33.40
CA PHE A 5 10.18 -20.51 -32.32
C PHE A 5 9.63 -21.42 -31.21
N MET A 6 10.52 -22.13 -30.50
CA MET A 6 10.23 -22.47 -29.10
C MET A 6 10.48 -21.21 -28.24
N MET A 7 9.50 -20.31 -28.22
CA MET A 7 9.47 -19.18 -27.28
C MET A 7 8.97 -19.67 -25.92
N MET A 8 9.85 -20.32 -25.15
CA MET A 8 9.57 -20.54 -23.73
C MET A 8 9.91 -19.26 -22.97
N PRO A 9 8.96 -18.56 -22.33
CA PRO A 9 9.30 -17.41 -21.51
C PRO A 9 10.15 -17.91 -20.33
N HIS A 10 11.45 -17.64 -20.35
CA HIS A 10 12.33 -17.89 -19.21
C HIS A 10 12.18 -16.70 -18.25
N PRO A 11 11.43 -16.83 -17.14
CA PRO A 11 11.20 -15.70 -16.27
C PRO A 11 12.37 -15.65 -15.29
N LEU A 12 13.45 -14.97 -15.69
CA LEU A 12 14.51 -14.64 -14.73
C LEU A 12 14.13 -13.46 -13.80
N LEU A 13 12.94 -12.88 -13.96
CA LEU A 13 12.30 -12.00 -12.99
C LEU A 13 10.77 -12.13 -13.13
N PRO A 14 9.98 -12.04 -12.03
CA PRO A 14 8.53 -11.99 -12.11
C PRO A 14 8.16 -10.85 -13.07
N VAL A 15 7.32 -11.18 -14.05
CA VAL A 15 6.80 -10.28 -15.09
C VAL A 15 6.52 -8.93 -14.44
N SER A 16 7.44 -7.97 -14.63
CA SER A 16 7.34 -6.70 -13.92
C SER A 16 6.07 -6.05 -14.43
N LEU A 17 5.14 -5.84 -13.51
CA LEU A 17 3.87 -5.20 -13.77
C LEU A 17 4.12 -3.97 -14.66
N PRO A 18 3.25 -3.67 -15.64
CA PRO A 18 3.43 -2.50 -16.50
C PRO A 18 3.71 -1.24 -15.65
N PRO A 19 4.50 -0.26 -16.12
CA PRO A 19 4.89 0.91 -15.32
C PRO A 19 3.71 1.62 -14.63
N ALA A 20 2.53 1.67 -15.27
CA ALA A 20 1.30 2.19 -14.69
C ALA A 20 0.81 1.38 -13.46
N SER A 21 0.89 0.06 -13.52
CA SER A 21 0.53 -0.84 -12.43
C SER A 21 1.52 -0.73 -11.26
N VAL A 22 2.81 -0.51 -11.52
CA VAL A 22 3.80 -0.20 -10.48
C VAL A 22 3.49 1.15 -9.83
N ALA A 23 3.20 2.18 -10.63
CA ALA A 23 2.82 3.50 -10.10
C ALA A 23 1.55 3.42 -9.24
N MET A 24 0.53 2.66 -9.66
CA MET A 24 -0.68 2.43 -8.88
C MET A 24 -0.43 1.63 -7.60
N ALA A 25 0.41 0.59 -7.64
CA ALA A 25 0.78 -0.18 -6.45
C ALA A 25 1.56 0.69 -5.45
N MET A 26 2.52 1.47 -5.92
CA MET A 26 3.26 2.43 -5.11
C MET A 26 2.34 3.51 -4.54
N ASN A 27 1.43 4.04 -5.36
CA ASN A 27 0.46 5.05 -4.92
C ASN A 27 -0.46 4.52 -3.80
N GLN A 28 -0.92 3.27 -3.90
CA GLN A 28 -1.69 2.63 -2.84
C GLN A 28 -0.90 2.50 -1.53
N MET A 29 0.38 2.08 -1.59
CA MET A 29 1.22 2.02 -0.40
C MET A 29 1.48 3.40 0.20
N ASN A 30 1.68 4.43 -0.63
CA ASN A 30 1.82 5.81 -0.17
C ASN A 30 0.54 6.33 0.49
N HIS A 31 -0.65 5.98 -0.03
CA HIS A 31 -1.92 6.32 0.62
C HIS A 31 -2.02 5.74 2.04
N LEU A 32 -1.52 4.51 2.26
CA LEU A 32 -1.48 3.91 3.60
C LEU A 32 -0.57 4.71 4.56
N ASN A 33 0.59 5.18 4.10
CA ASN A 33 1.47 6.05 4.90
C ASN A 33 0.80 7.39 5.23
N THR A 34 0.09 7.99 4.29
CA THR A 34 -0.67 9.22 4.54
C THR A 34 -1.76 9.01 5.58
N ILE A 35 -2.51 7.91 5.51
CA ILE A 35 -3.55 7.57 6.50
C ILE A 35 -2.93 7.34 7.88
N ALA A 36 -1.85 6.56 7.96
CA ALA A 36 -1.15 6.31 9.23
C ALA A 36 -0.63 7.60 9.86
N ASN A 37 -0.04 8.49 9.06
CA ASN A 37 0.44 9.78 9.54
C ASN A 37 -0.71 10.70 9.97
N MET A 38 -1.84 10.67 9.26
CA MET A 38 -3.04 11.42 9.64
C MET A 38 -3.64 10.89 10.94
N ALA A 39 -3.69 9.56 11.12
CA ALA A 39 -4.11 8.94 12.37
C ALA A 39 -3.18 9.29 13.53
N ALA A 40 -1.87 9.25 13.31
CA ALA A 40 -0.87 9.66 14.32
C ALA A 40 -0.98 11.16 14.66
N ALA A 41 -1.07 12.03 13.65
CA ALA A 41 -1.25 13.46 13.86
C ALA A 41 -2.58 13.79 14.57
N ALA A 42 -3.66 13.07 14.25
CA ALA A 42 -4.94 13.22 14.93
C ALA A 42 -4.84 12.78 16.41
N GLN A 43 -4.04 11.77 16.74
CA GLN A 43 -3.79 11.36 18.13
C GLN A 43 -2.96 12.41 18.88
N ILE A 44 -1.98 13.04 18.23
CA ILE A 44 -1.14 14.10 18.84
C ILE A 44 -1.91 15.43 18.98
N HIS A 45 -2.83 15.73 18.05
CA HIS A 45 -3.67 16.94 18.05
C HIS A 45 -5.06 16.74 18.69
N SER A 46 -5.41 15.54 19.14
CA SER A 46 -6.65 15.27 19.89
C SER A 46 -6.36 15.29 21.39
N PRO A 47 -6.68 16.39 22.11
CA PRO A 47 -6.66 16.39 23.56
C PRO A 47 -7.92 15.74 24.17
N LEU A 48 -8.77 15.04 23.40
CA LEU A 48 -10.13 14.74 23.87
C LEU A 48 -10.82 13.58 23.11
N SER A 49 -10.52 12.34 23.47
CA SER A 49 -11.45 11.20 23.28
C SER A 49 -11.30 10.11 24.36
N ARG A 50 -10.87 10.51 25.57
CA ARG A 50 -11.29 9.84 26.81
C ARG A 50 -12.33 10.69 27.54
N ALA A 51 -13.29 11.25 26.80
CA ALA A 51 -14.58 11.60 27.36
C ALA A 51 -15.40 10.32 27.45
N GLY A 52 -15.09 9.52 28.46
CA GLY A 52 -15.67 8.21 28.72
C GLY A 52 -15.28 7.68 30.08
N ALA A 53 -15.03 8.56 31.06
CA ALA A 53 -15.29 8.20 32.44
C ALA A 53 -16.80 8.05 32.57
N SER A 54 -17.28 6.85 32.26
CA SER A 54 -18.62 6.40 32.62
C SER A 54 -18.79 6.71 34.11
N VAL A 55 -19.71 7.62 34.42
CA VAL A 55 -20.18 7.85 35.78
C VAL A 55 -20.87 6.57 36.25
N ILE A 56 -20.13 5.72 36.94
CA ILE A 56 -20.71 4.60 37.68
C ILE A 56 -20.70 4.99 39.16
N LYS A 57 -21.87 5.49 39.56
CA LYS A 57 -22.51 5.52 40.88
C LYS A 57 -21.63 5.65 42.13
#